data_AF-A0A965GIJ4-F1
#
_entry.id   AF-A0A965GIJ4-F1
#
_cell.length_a   1.000
_cell.length_b   1.000
_cell.length_c   1.000
_cell.angle_alpha   90.00
_cell.angle_beta   90.00
_cell.angle_gamma   90.00
#
_symmetry.space_group_name_H-M   'P 1'
#
loop_
_entity.id
_entity.type
_entity.pdbx_description
1 polymer ?
#
loop_
_entity_poly.entity_id
_entity_poly.type
_entity_poly.pdbx_seq_one_letter_code
_entity_poly.pdbx_strand_id
1 'polypeptide(L)'
;MITKTNQLARSRGAIFLLCVTTVAITACSTDGRELRAPGAGQGESIEIVETTVETTPVAQDTSLQAIFTVTGTWLDGGAIDSRHTCDGANISPSLKISNTSIDAKSLAITLIDLAAPEKPLWVMANISPDETLIQEGGIPADAIVGATTNGTKINAGYSGPCATGGEMHEYLLVVYARYRPEHRFPADGFADFAF
;
A
#
# COMPACT_ATOMS: atom_id res chain seq x y z
N MET A 1 -38.59 56.51 45.39
CA MET A 1 -39.77 56.50 44.50
C MET A 1 -40.16 55.06 44.20
N ILE A 2 -41.43 54.73 44.37
CA ILE A 2 -42.25 53.73 43.64
C ILE A 2 -41.52 52.43 43.20
N THR A 3 -41.46 51.36 44.00
CA THR A 3 -42.42 50.24 44.20
C THR A 3 -42.74 49.33 42.99
N LYS A 4 -42.83 48.01 43.30
CA LYS A 4 -43.53 46.88 42.60
C LYS A 4 -42.87 46.27 41.35
N THR A 5 -42.84 44.92 41.13
CA THR A 5 -43.17 43.74 41.98
C THR A 5 -42.48 42.44 41.48
N ASN A 6 -42.32 41.42 42.33
CA ASN A 6 -42.25 40.00 41.93
C ASN A 6 -43.57 39.53 41.29
N GLN A 7 -43.53 38.47 40.47
CA GLN A 7 -44.41 37.28 40.59
C GLN A 7 -43.86 36.13 39.73
N LEU A 8 -44.00 34.89 40.21
CA LEU A 8 -43.51 33.68 39.54
C LEU A 8 -44.55 33.09 38.58
N ALA A 9 -44.05 32.23 37.69
CA ALA A 9 -44.71 31.04 37.13
C ALA A 9 -46.01 31.21 36.33
N ARG A 10 -46.00 30.67 35.10
CA ARG A 10 -46.89 29.54 34.76
C ARG A 10 -46.52 28.83 33.45
N SER A 11 -46.35 27.52 33.58
CA SER A 11 -46.68 26.44 32.64
C SER A 11 -46.96 26.82 31.17
N ARG A 12 -46.06 26.40 30.27
CA ARG A 12 -46.38 26.08 28.86
C ARG A 12 -45.79 24.74 28.41
N GLY A 13 -45.60 23.80 29.34
CA GLY A 13 -45.13 22.43 29.07
C GLY A 13 -46.22 21.46 28.56
N ALA A 14 -47.35 21.98 28.06
CA ALA A 14 -48.55 21.18 27.77
C ALA A 14 -49.23 21.53 26.42
N ILE A 15 -48.47 22.06 25.45
CA ILE A 15 -48.98 22.36 24.09
C ILE A 15 -48.32 21.47 23.01
N PHE A 16 -47.19 20.81 23.32
CA PHE A 16 -46.52 19.87 22.40
C PHE A 16 -46.96 18.40 22.56
N LEU A 17 -47.96 18.11 23.40
CA LEU A 17 -48.41 16.73 23.69
C LEU A 17 -49.82 16.40 23.19
N LEU A 18 -50.47 17.26 22.39
CA LEU A 18 -51.84 17.04 21.90
C LEU A 18 -52.00 16.99 20.37
N CYS A 19 -50.93 17.19 19.60
CA CYS A 19 -50.95 17.08 18.13
C CYS A 19 -50.41 15.74 17.60
N VAL A 20 -49.97 14.83 18.47
CA VAL A 20 -49.33 13.55 18.09
C VAL A 20 -50.32 12.36 18.10
N THR A 21 -51.55 12.55 18.56
CA THR A 21 -52.52 11.45 18.80
C THR A 21 -53.74 11.44 17.89
N THR A 22 -53.79 12.26 16.83
CA THR A 22 -54.93 12.31 15.87
C THR A 22 -54.55 12.16 14.40
N VAL A 23 -53.27 11.91 14.07
CA VAL A 23 -52.80 11.64 12.70
C VAL A 23 -52.49 10.14 12.54
N ALA A 24 -53.48 9.29 12.87
CA ALA A 24 -53.31 7.83 12.89
C ALA A 24 -54.37 7.04 12.09
N ILE A 25 -55.44 7.68 11.59
CA ILE A 25 -56.53 7.00 10.88
C ILE A 25 -57.09 7.91 9.78
N THR A 26 -56.65 7.73 8.52
CA THR A 26 -57.33 7.99 7.22
C THR A 26 -56.34 8.20 6.05
N ALA A 27 -55.41 7.24 5.87
CA ALA A 27 -54.54 7.21 4.67
C ALA A 27 -54.32 5.79 4.12
N CYS A 28 -55.31 4.91 4.26
CA CYS A 28 -55.39 3.71 3.41
C CYS A 28 -56.01 4.14 2.06
N SER A 29 -55.17 4.43 1.05
CA SER A 29 -55.64 4.55 -0.33
C SER A 29 -55.96 3.17 -0.86
N THR A 30 -57.19 2.71 -0.63
CA THR A 30 -57.69 1.46 -1.21
C THR A 30 -58.18 1.76 -2.63
N ASP A 31 -57.28 1.74 -3.60
CA ASP A 31 -57.48 2.16 -5.00
C ASP A 31 -58.53 1.36 -5.81
N GLY A 32 -59.37 0.54 -5.16
CA GLY A 32 -60.54 -0.13 -5.75
C GLY A 32 -60.28 -1.17 -6.85
N ARG A 33 -59.01 -1.36 -7.25
CA ARG A 33 -58.61 -2.34 -8.27
C ARG A 33 -58.36 -3.70 -7.64
N GLU A 34 -59.40 -4.52 -7.66
CA GLU A 34 -59.26 -5.96 -7.42
C GLU A 34 -58.38 -6.57 -8.51
N LEU A 35 -57.28 -7.22 -8.11
CA LEU A 35 -56.36 -7.85 -9.05
C LEU A 35 -57.01 -9.10 -9.64
N ARG A 36 -56.95 -9.24 -10.97
CA ARG A 36 -57.37 -10.45 -11.66
C ARG A 36 -56.59 -11.65 -11.12
N ALA A 37 -57.28 -12.74 -10.81
CA ALA A 37 -56.65 -13.99 -10.40
C ALA A 37 -55.59 -14.42 -11.43
N PRO A 38 -54.44 -14.97 -10.98
CA PRO A 38 -53.35 -15.37 -11.87
C PRO A 38 -53.82 -16.41 -12.90
N GLY A 39 -53.29 -16.30 -14.12
CA GLY A 39 -53.58 -17.24 -15.20
C GLY A 39 -52.99 -18.64 -14.94
N ALA A 40 -53.60 -19.67 -15.50
CA ALA A 40 -53.01 -21.02 -15.49
C ALA A 40 -51.60 -20.98 -16.10
N GLY A 41 -50.61 -21.48 -15.35
CA GLY A 41 -49.18 -21.37 -15.68
C GLY A 41 -48.40 -20.32 -14.86
N GLN A 42 -49.06 -19.35 -14.20
CA GLN A 42 -48.36 -18.33 -13.38
C GLN A 42 -47.97 -18.80 -11.96
N GLY A 43 -48.12 -20.09 -11.67
CA GLY A 43 -47.69 -20.74 -10.43
C GLY A 43 -46.71 -21.91 -10.65
N GLU A 44 -46.23 -22.10 -11.88
CA GLU A 44 -45.27 -23.16 -12.19
C GLU A 44 -43.85 -22.67 -11.88
N SER A 45 -43.25 -23.25 -10.84
CA SER A 45 -41.86 -23.02 -10.46
C SER A 45 -40.91 -23.62 -11.49
N ILE A 46 -40.03 -22.79 -12.05
CA ILE A 46 -38.92 -23.25 -12.90
C ILE A 46 -37.99 -24.11 -12.04
N GLU A 47 -37.73 -25.35 -12.45
CA GLU A 47 -36.70 -26.18 -11.82
C GLU A 47 -35.34 -25.48 -11.95
N ILE A 48 -34.67 -25.29 -10.81
CA ILE A 48 -33.33 -24.71 -10.77
C ILE A 48 -32.38 -25.76 -11.36
N VAL A 49 -31.97 -25.54 -12.61
CA VAL A 49 -30.81 -26.25 -13.17
C VAL A 49 -29.59 -25.76 -12.41
N GLU A 50 -29.22 -26.49 -11.37
CA GLU A 50 -27.99 -26.26 -10.61
C GLU A 50 -26.81 -26.37 -11.59
N THR A 51 -26.27 -25.21 -11.97
CA THR A 51 -25.02 -25.16 -12.71
C THR A 51 -23.93 -25.55 -11.72
N THR A 52 -23.58 -26.85 -11.71
CA THR A 52 -22.40 -27.34 -11.01
C THR A 52 -21.20 -26.61 -11.58
N VAL A 53 -20.75 -25.57 -10.87
CA VAL A 53 -19.47 -24.92 -11.14
C VAL A 53 -18.41 -25.96 -10.80
N GLU A 54 -17.96 -26.67 -11.82
CA GLU A 54 -16.82 -27.57 -11.73
C GLU A 54 -15.63 -26.72 -11.30
N THR A 55 -15.40 -26.69 -9.99
CA THR A 55 -14.32 -25.96 -9.36
C THR A 55 -13.06 -26.76 -9.61
N THR A 56 -12.61 -26.71 -10.85
CA THR A 56 -11.21 -26.96 -11.19
C THR A 56 -10.43 -26.05 -10.24
N PRO A 57 -9.57 -26.59 -9.36
CA PRO A 57 -8.73 -25.74 -8.55
C PRO A 57 -7.90 -24.91 -9.53
N VAL A 58 -8.13 -23.60 -9.56
CA VAL A 58 -7.21 -22.68 -10.23
C VAL A 58 -5.88 -22.92 -9.54
N ALA A 59 -4.99 -23.64 -10.22
CA ALA A 59 -3.63 -23.82 -9.76
C ALA A 59 -3.09 -22.41 -9.55
N GLN A 60 -2.87 -22.04 -8.29
CA GLN A 60 -2.37 -20.71 -7.98
C GLN A 60 -1.03 -20.60 -8.69
N ASP A 61 -0.94 -19.64 -9.60
CA ASP A 61 0.26 -19.47 -10.38
C ASP A 61 1.39 -19.02 -9.45
N THR A 62 2.22 -19.99 -9.08
CA THR A 62 3.43 -19.80 -8.28
C THR A 62 4.63 -19.32 -9.13
N SER A 63 4.38 -18.79 -10.34
CA SER A 63 5.41 -18.22 -11.24
C SER A 63 6.16 -17.02 -10.65
N LEU A 64 5.57 -16.28 -9.71
CA LEU A 64 6.27 -15.29 -8.88
C LEU A 64 7.13 -15.98 -7.80
N GLN A 65 7.99 -16.92 -8.22
CA GLN A 65 9.12 -17.31 -7.37
C GLN A 65 10.04 -16.09 -7.25
N ALA A 66 10.18 -15.59 -6.02
CA ALA A 66 11.09 -14.50 -5.72
C ALA A 66 12.51 -14.91 -6.18
N ILE A 67 13.00 -14.24 -7.23
CA ILE A 67 14.22 -14.60 -7.96
C ILE A 67 15.45 -14.60 -7.03
N PHE A 68 15.35 -13.86 -5.93
CA PHE A 68 16.21 -13.90 -4.75
C PHE A 68 15.50 -13.22 -3.56
N THR A 69 16.11 -13.25 -2.38
CA THR A 69 15.60 -12.64 -1.14
C THR A 69 16.54 -11.53 -0.68
N VAL A 70 15.96 -10.41 -0.23
CA VAL A 70 16.67 -9.26 0.34
C VAL A 70 16.21 -9.09 1.78
N THR A 71 17.15 -8.89 2.70
CA THR A 71 16.88 -8.63 4.13
C THR A 71 17.89 -7.63 4.66
N GLY A 72 17.55 -6.90 5.72
CA GLY A 72 18.45 -5.93 6.34
C GLY A 72 18.22 -5.77 7.84
N THR A 73 18.76 -4.70 8.41
CA THR A 73 18.60 -4.34 9.83
C THR A 73 17.27 -3.69 10.18
N TRP A 74 16.42 -3.39 9.18
CA TRP A 74 15.12 -2.76 9.34
C TRP A 74 13.96 -3.77 9.31
N LEU A 75 12.76 -3.31 9.68
CA LEU A 75 11.50 -3.99 9.43
C LEU A 75 10.79 -3.29 8.26
N ASP A 76 10.19 -4.04 7.34
CA ASP A 76 9.44 -3.44 6.23
C ASP A 76 8.23 -2.66 6.77
N GLY A 77 8.07 -1.42 6.29
CA GLY A 77 7.11 -0.44 6.84
C GLY A 77 7.45 0.07 8.26
N GLY A 78 8.58 -0.35 8.83
CA GLY A 78 9.06 0.10 10.13
C GLY A 78 9.85 1.40 10.08
N ALA A 79 10.09 1.99 11.26
CA ALA A 79 10.96 3.15 11.39
C ALA A 79 12.42 2.79 11.07
N ILE A 80 13.10 3.66 10.33
CA ILE A 80 14.54 3.55 10.03
C ILE A 80 15.34 3.94 11.28
N ASP A 81 16.37 3.17 11.64
CA ASP A 81 17.30 3.55 12.71
C ASP A 81 17.98 4.88 12.37
N SER A 82 17.92 5.82 13.31
CA SER A 82 18.62 7.12 13.29
C SER A 82 20.04 7.09 12.73
N ARG A 83 20.83 6.02 12.95
CA ARG A 83 22.19 5.90 12.40
C ARG A 83 22.25 5.95 10.88
N HIS A 84 21.17 5.57 10.21
CA HIS A 84 21.04 5.59 8.75
C HIS A 84 20.44 6.90 8.21
N THR A 85 19.92 7.80 9.06
CA THR A 85 19.39 9.10 8.63
C THR A 85 20.50 10.16 8.60
N CYS A 86 20.21 11.32 7.98
CA CYS A 86 21.11 12.46 7.94
C CYS A 86 21.38 13.08 9.33
N ASP A 87 20.49 12.87 10.30
CA ASP A 87 20.61 13.37 11.68
C ASP A 87 21.54 12.52 12.55
N GLY A 88 21.80 11.27 12.14
CA GLY A 88 22.68 10.34 12.85
C GLY A 88 24.04 10.19 12.19
N ALA A 89 24.49 8.94 12.03
CA ALA A 89 25.81 8.63 11.46
C ALA A 89 25.83 8.72 9.92
N ASN A 90 24.66 8.78 9.26
CA ASN A 90 24.50 8.81 7.81
C ASN A 90 25.27 7.65 7.10
N ILE A 91 25.19 6.44 7.66
CA ILE A 91 25.81 5.22 7.12
C ILE A 91 24.76 4.29 6.50
N SER A 92 25.08 3.64 5.39
CA SER A 92 24.16 2.69 4.74
C SER A 92 23.82 1.51 5.65
N PRO A 93 22.56 1.03 5.66
CA PRO A 93 22.19 -0.16 6.41
C PRO A 93 22.88 -1.40 5.86
N SER A 94 23.09 -2.40 6.73
CA SER A 94 23.59 -3.70 6.26
C SER A 94 22.50 -4.41 5.45
N LEU A 95 22.92 -4.99 4.32
CA LEU A 95 22.06 -5.67 3.37
C LEU A 95 22.53 -7.10 3.19
N LYS A 96 21.67 -8.07 3.52
CA LYS A 96 21.87 -9.48 3.23
C LYS A 96 21.05 -9.89 2.02
N ILE A 97 21.73 -10.46 1.03
CA ILE A 97 21.15 -10.98 -0.20
C ILE A 97 21.30 -12.50 -0.15
N SER A 98 20.27 -13.24 -0.60
CA SER A 98 20.26 -14.70 -0.53
C SER A 98 19.42 -15.29 -1.65
N ASN A 99 19.74 -16.51 -2.09
CA ASN A 99 19.09 -17.18 -3.23
C ASN A 99 19.25 -16.45 -4.59
N THR A 100 20.30 -15.64 -4.77
CA THR A 100 20.67 -15.10 -6.09
C THR A 100 20.83 -16.23 -7.10
N SER A 101 20.09 -16.18 -8.22
CA SER A 101 20.25 -17.14 -9.30
C SER A 101 21.68 -17.13 -9.86
N ILE A 102 22.22 -18.33 -10.10
CA ILE A 102 23.55 -18.59 -10.67
C ILE A 102 23.78 -17.94 -12.05
N ASP A 103 22.69 -17.60 -12.75
CA ASP A 103 22.76 -16.97 -14.08
C ASP A 103 22.94 -15.44 -14.01
N ALA A 104 22.73 -14.83 -12.84
CA ALA A 104 22.97 -13.41 -12.63
C ALA A 104 24.43 -13.06 -12.92
N LYS A 105 24.67 -11.91 -13.56
CA LYS A 105 26.01 -11.42 -13.91
C LYS A 105 26.48 -10.26 -13.05
N SER A 106 25.54 -9.52 -12.49
CA SER A 106 25.81 -8.43 -11.55
C SER A 106 24.53 -8.07 -10.81
N LEU A 107 24.67 -7.59 -9.59
CA LEU A 107 23.59 -6.94 -8.83
C LEU A 107 23.72 -5.41 -8.92
N ALA A 108 22.60 -4.73 -8.73
CA ALA A 108 22.52 -3.29 -8.52
C ALA A 108 21.56 -2.98 -7.38
N ILE A 109 21.76 -1.84 -6.71
CA ILE A 109 20.97 -1.39 -5.56
C ILE A 109 20.56 0.05 -5.80
N THR A 110 19.28 0.34 -5.55
CA THR A 110 18.78 1.71 -5.40
C THR A 110 18.03 1.87 -4.08
N LEU A 111 18.17 3.01 -3.44
CA LEU A 111 17.26 3.48 -2.38
C LEU A 111 16.68 4.81 -2.84
N ILE A 112 15.35 4.94 -2.85
CA ILE A 112 14.65 6.17 -3.22
C ILE A 112 13.66 6.58 -2.13
N ASP A 113 13.40 7.89 -2.04
CA ASP A 113 12.24 8.43 -1.33
C ASP A 113 11.04 8.42 -2.28
N LEU A 114 9.91 7.84 -1.88
CA LEU A 114 8.71 7.80 -2.73
C LEU A 114 8.08 9.19 -2.94
N ALA A 115 8.39 10.17 -2.07
CA ALA A 115 7.99 11.57 -2.25
C ALA A 115 8.89 12.34 -3.23
N ALA A 116 10.11 11.86 -3.50
CA ALA A 116 11.09 12.49 -4.40
C ALA A 116 11.94 11.45 -5.17
N PRO A 117 11.31 10.60 -6.01
CA PRO A 117 11.96 9.45 -6.63
C PRO A 117 13.06 9.82 -7.64
N GLU A 118 13.10 11.08 -8.10
CA GLU A 118 14.16 11.61 -8.96
C GLU A 118 15.49 11.85 -8.24
N LYS A 119 15.52 11.71 -6.90
CA LYS A 119 16.70 11.90 -6.04
C LYS A 119 17.02 10.62 -5.28
N PRO A 120 17.79 9.69 -5.88
CA PRO A 120 18.17 8.48 -5.17
C PRO A 120 19.07 8.81 -3.97
N LEU A 121 18.81 8.11 -2.87
CA LEU A 121 19.53 8.17 -1.60
C LEU A 121 20.68 7.14 -1.57
N TRP A 122 20.62 6.11 -2.41
CA TRP A 122 21.71 5.17 -2.62
C TRP A 122 21.67 4.65 -4.05
N VAL A 123 22.82 4.58 -4.72
CA VAL A 123 22.99 3.90 -6.02
C VAL A 123 24.31 3.14 -6.02
N MET A 124 24.26 1.85 -6.29
CA MET A 124 25.43 1.02 -6.59
C MET A 124 25.10 0.01 -7.69
N ALA A 125 26.06 -0.29 -8.57
CA ALA A 125 25.93 -1.25 -9.65
C ALA A 125 27.20 -2.11 -9.75
N ASN A 126 27.22 -3.12 -10.63
CA ASN A 126 28.36 -4.04 -10.80
C ASN A 126 28.76 -4.79 -9.51
N ILE A 127 27.83 -5.00 -8.60
CA ILE A 127 28.04 -5.82 -7.40
C ILE A 127 28.09 -7.28 -7.84
N SER A 128 28.96 -8.10 -7.23
CA SER A 128 29.04 -9.53 -7.54
C SER A 128 27.70 -10.23 -7.26
N PRO A 129 27.22 -11.16 -8.10
CA PRO A 129 26.05 -11.99 -7.81
C PRO A 129 26.28 -12.90 -6.58
N ASP A 130 27.53 -13.22 -6.27
CA ASP A 130 27.94 -13.99 -5.10
C ASP A 130 28.02 -13.14 -3.80
N GLU A 131 27.77 -11.83 -3.90
CA GLU A 131 27.75 -10.95 -2.73
C GLU A 131 26.52 -11.25 -1.86
N THR A 132 26.75 -11.86 -0.70
CA THR A 132 25.68 -12.27 0.23
C THR A 132 25.49 -11.28 1.37
N LEU A 133 26.47 -10.41 1.65
CA LEU A 133 26.40 -9.47 2.77
C LEU A 133 27.17 -8.17 2.50
N ILE A 134 26.42 -7.11 2.21
CA ILE A 134 26.95 -5.75 2.29
C ILE A 134 26.88 -5.33 3.76
N GLN A 135 28.05 -5.14 4.36
CA GLN A 135 28.16 -4.63 5.73
C GLN A 135 27.64 -3.19 5.81
N GLU A 136 27.27 -2.77 7.01
CA GLU A 136 26.87 -1.38 7.29
C GLU A 136 27.98 -0.40 6.90
N GLY A 137 27.65 0.64 6.14
CA GLY A 137 28.64 1.57 5.56
C GLY A 137 29.58 0.95 4.51
N GLY A 138 29.39 -0.32 4.16
CA GLY A 138 30.25 -1.08 3.26
C GLY A 138 29.99 -0.80 1.78
N ILE A 139 31.03 -0.97 0.98
CA ILE A 139 31.01 -0.90 -0.50
C ILE A 139 31.68 -2.18 -1.01
N PRO A 140 31.01 -3.03 -1.81
CA PRO A 140 31.62 -4.22 -2.40
C PRO A 140 32.79 -3.86 -3.32
N ALA A 141 33.81 -4.72 -3.40
CA ALA A 141 35.12 -4.40 -3.99
C ALA A 141 35.07 -3.87 -5.44
N ASP A 142 34.19 -4.44 -6.27
CA ASP A 142 34.03 -4.08 -7.69
C ASP A 142 32.78 -3.23 -7.97
N ALA A 143 32.11 -2.72 -6.93
CA ALA A 143 30.89 -1.94 -7.08
C ALA A 143 31.16 -0.56 -7.70
N ILE A 144 30.43 -0.25 -8.77
CA ILE A 144 30.36 1.11 -9.33
C ILE A 144 29.39 1.90 -8.45
N VAL A 145 29.91 2.93 -7.78
CA VAL A 145 29.16 3.76 -6.84
C VAL A 145 28.60 4.98 -7.57
N GLY A 146 27.27 5.14 -7.56
CA GLY A 146 26.61 6.29 -8.18
C GLY A 146 26.68 7.56 -7.31
N ALA A 147 26.43 8.73 -7.91
CA ALA A 147 26.32 9.98 -7.18
C ALA A 147 24.91 10.15 -6.60
N THR A 148 24.83 10.69 -5.38
CA THR A 148 23.57 11.03 -4.69
C THR A 148 23.66 12.44 -4.11
N THR A 149 22.53 13.06 -3.75
CA THR A 149 22.49 14.47 -3.34
C THR A 149 21.78 14.66 -2.01
N ASN A 150 22.41 15.39 -1.08
CA ASN A 150 21.75 15.92 0.12
C ASN A 150 21.80 17.45 0.06
N GLY A 151 20.64 18.09 -0.13
CA GLY A 151 20.55 19.53 -0.39
C GLY A 151 21.38 19.92 -1.62
N THR A 152 22.41 20.74 -1.42
CA THR A 152 23.37 21.16 -2.47
C THR A 152 24.64 20.31 -2.52
N LYS A 153 24.83 19.36 -1.60
CA LYS A 153 26.03 18.52 -1.51
C LYS A 153 25.86 17.25 -2.34
N ILE A 154 26.83 16.97 -3.21
CA ILE A 154 26.96 15.68 -3.89
C ILE A 154 27.73 14.73 -2.97
N ASN A 155 27.21 13.52 -2.77
CA ASN A 155 27.84 12.40 -2.08
C ASN A 155 28.09 11.27 -3.08
N ALA A 156 29.03 10.37 -2.76
CA ALA A 156 29.20 9.11 -3.46
C ALA A 156 28.46 8.01 -2.70
N GLY A 157 27.57 7.29 -3.38
CA GLY A 157 26.85 6.15 -2.82
C GLY A 157 25.75 6.59 -1.88
N TYR A 158 25.93 6.37 -0.58
CA TYR A 158 24.87 6.58 0.41
C TYR A 158 24.72 8.04 0.85
N SER A 159 23.48 8.48 0.89
CA SER A 159 23.02 9.77 1.40
C SER A 159 21.69 9.54 2.10
N GLY A 160 21.72 9.42 3.43
CA GLY A 160 20.60 8.93 4.22
C GLY A 160 19.35 9.82 4.17
N PRO A 161 18.17 9.23 4.45
CA PRO A 161 16.90 9.93 4.67
C PRO A 161 17.05 11.21 5.49
N CYS A 162 16.38 12.27 5.05
CA CYS A 162 16.46 13.60 5.67
C CYS A 162 15.09 14.28 5.65
N ALA A 163 14.09 13.62 6.24
CA ALA A 163 12.70 14.09 6.31
C ALA A 163 12.59 15.31 7.24
N THR A 164 12.75 16.50 6.68
CA THR A 164 12.57 17.77 7.40
C THR A 164 11.09 18.06 7.65
N GLY A 165 10.75 18.63 8.80
CA GLY A 165 9.40 19.16 9.06
C GLY A 165 8.42 18.19 9.73
N GLY A 166 8.83 16.93 10.00
CA GLY A 166 8.01 15.95 10.72
C GLY A 166 7.00 15.21 9.87
N GLU A 167 7.09 15.31 8.54
CA GLU A 167 6.34 14.48 7.60
C GLU A 167 6.92 13.05 7.58
N MET A 168 6.05 12.05 7.45
CA MET A 168 6.47 10.65 7.31
C MET A 168 6.65 10.32 5.83
N HIS A 169 7.85 9.90 5.45
CA HIS A 169 8.21 9.50 4.09
C HIS A 169 8.41 7.99 4.01
N GLU A 170 8.00 7.39 2.90
CA GLU A 170 8.25 5.99 2.60
C GLU A 170 9.49 5.86 1.70
N TYR A 171 10.39 4.95 2.07
CA TYR A 171 11.65 4.73 1.35
C TYR A 171 11.67 3.32 0.75
N LEU A 172 11.89 3.25 -0.56
CA LEU A 172 11.92 1.98 -1.29
C LEU A 172 13.36 1.59 -1.60
N LEU A 173 13.81 0.50 -0.99
CA LEU A 173 15.05 -0.17 -1.37
C LEU A 173 14.75 -1.25 -2.41
N VAL A 174 15.39 -1.17 -3.57
CA VAL A 174 15.29 -2.18 -4.63
C VAL A 174 16.67 -2.73 -4.90
N VAL A 175 16.74 -4.06 -5.01
CA VAL A 175 17.90 -4.77 -5.53
C VAL A 175 17.50 -5.36 -6.87
N TYR A 176 18.37 -5.24 -7.88
CA TYR A 176 18.18 -5.77 -9.21
C TYR A 176 19.23 -6.84 -9.50
N ALA A 177 18.84 -7.92 -10.17
CA ALA A 177 19.76 -8.89 -10.74
C ALA A 177 19.76 -8.77 -12.26
N ARG A 178 20.95 -8.59 -12.85
CA ARG A 178 21.12 -8.46 -14.31
C ARG A 178 21.48 -9.82 -14.92
N TYR A 179 20.67 -10.26 -15.88
CA TYR A 179 20.87 -11.51 -16.63
C TYR A 179 21.40 -11.23 -18.04
N ARG A 180 21.80 -12.28 -18.76
CA ARG A 180 22.09 -12.19 -20.20
C ARG A 180 20.81 -12.42 -21.02
N PRO A 181 20.70 -11.88 -22.25
CA PRO A 181 19.48 -12.00 -23.07
C PRO A 181 19.02 -13.42 -23.40
N GLU A 182 19.94 -14.40 -23.30
CA GLU A 182 19.66 -15.83 -23.45
C GLU A 182 18.79 -16.43 -22.34
N HIS A 183 18.65 -15.74 -21.18
CA HIS A 183 17.68 -16.06 -20.14
C HIS A 183 16.50 -15.08 -20.17
N ARG A 184 15.56 -15.34 -21.09
CA ARG A 184 14.25 -14.67 -21.09
C ARG A 184 13.34 -15.35 -20.07
N PHE A 185 13.05 -14.67 -18.97
CA PHE A 185 11.91 -15.03 -18.11
C PHE A 185 10.63 -15.10 -18.96
N PRO A 186 9.63 -15.94 -18.61
CA PRO A 186 8.33 -15.90 -19.25
C PRO A 186 7.79 -14.45 -19.25
N ALA A 187 7.13 -14.08 -20.35
CA ALA A 187 6.99 -12.68 -20.76
C ALA A 187 5.82 -11.94 -20.09
N ASP A 188 5.41 -12.39 -18.91
CA ASP A 188 4.17 -12.07 -18.22
C ASP A 188 4.35 -11.22 -16.94
N GLY A 189 5.60 -10.87 -16.56
CA GLY A 189 5.89 -10.20 -15.28
C GLY A 189 6.45 -8.77 -15.31
N PHE A 190 7.51 -8.48 -16.08
CA PHE A 190 8.35 -7.30 -15.83
C PHE A 190 8.79 -6.54 -17.08
N ALA A 191 8.85 -5.21 -16.95
CA ALA A 191 9.30 -4.31 -18.01
C ALA A 191 10.82 -4.44 -18.26
N ASP A 192 11.19 -4.41 -19.54
CA ASP A 192 12.57 -4.56 -20.02
C ASP A 192 13.36 -3.26 -19.78
N PHE A 193 14.07 -3.19 -18.64
CA PHE A 193 14.93 -2.06 -18.29
C PHE A 193 16.37 -2.31 -18.75
N ALA A 194 16.67 -1.86 -19.97
CA ALA A 194 18.04 -1.78 -20.47
C ALA A 194 18.76 -0.55 -19.86
N PHE A 195 19.95 -0.81 -19.29
CA PHE A 195 21.00 0.19 -19.01
C PHE A 195 22.10 0.06 -20.07
#